data_AF-A0A958L9X2-F1
#
_entry.id   AF-A0A958L9X2-F1
#
_cell.length_a   1.000
_cell.length_b   1.000
_cell.length_c   1.000
_cell.angle_alpha   90.00
_cell.angle_beta   90.00
_cell.angle_gamma   90.00
#
_symmetry.space_group_name_H-M   'P 1'
#
loop_
_entity.id
_entity.type
_entity.pdbx_description
1 polymer ?
#
loop_
_entity_poly.entity_id
_entity_poly.type
_entity_poly.pdbx_seq_one_letter_code
_entity_poly.pdbx_strand_id
1 'polypeptide(L)'
;MLRPFNIQTFLFSVFIFVFFSVPAHATVKGISDGIRKVGNNYFLVGWACNENDETSLPLEIYVGGPKGQGTLLKTDIANKPSEAAIGHICHTSKTFHRFRVPVSFEELDQYRGQSLYVYAQPSSHALVKSGQITVPELDFNIKGNIEFADFKNGQFTISGWACQNNIPEVVNVHIYIGAPAGQGEFYGSFSANKLIRPGVSKLCNTQQLPHQFSVELSALDLVNFKNKSIYIHGIRKFGKYSNLLLNKSGQYVIPEIQPKFIKLSELAIPGKDLSIKKGEIVEIDKSIDIKLLKIEGELHCPQN
;
A
#
# COMPACT_ATOMS: atom_id res chain seq x y z
N MET A 1 97.76 -10.82 -52.21
CA MET A 1 97.03 -9.62 -51.76
C MET A 1 95.64 -10.04 -51.35
N LEU A 2 95.37 -9.94 -50.04
CA LEU A 2 94.10 -10.24 -49.39
C LEU A 2 93.11 -9.10 -49.60
N ARG A 3 91.84 -9.41 -49.88
CA ARG A 3 90.67 -8.96 -49.08
C ARG A 3 89.47 -9.89 -49.33
N PRO A 4 88.91 -10.54 -48.30
CA PRO A 4 87.65 -11.27 -48.40
C PRO A 4 86.46 -10.33 -48.24
N PHE A 5 85.39 -10.57 -49.01
CA PHE A 5 84.10 -9.89 -48.86
C PHE A 5 83.31 -10.53 -47.71
N ASN A 6 82.92 -9.71 -46.75
CA ASN A 6 82.33 -10.08 -45.47
C ASN A 6 80.80 -10.13 -45.60
N ILE A 7 80.19 -11.30 -45.38
CA ILE A 7 78.73 -11.45 -45.32
C ILE A 7 78.29 -11.14 -43.90
N GLN A 8 77.81 -9.91 -43.69
CA GLN A 8 77.29 -9.47 -42.41
C GLN A 8 75.83 -9.96 -42.26
N THR A 9 75.65 -11.01 -41.48
CA THR A 9 74.36 -11.58 -41.12
C THR A 9 73.62 -10.61 -40.18
N PHE A 10 72.58 -9.94 -40.68
CA PHE A 10 71.69 -9.13 -39.84
C PHE A 10 70.68 -10.05 -39.13
N LEU A 11 70.94 -10.35 -37.85
CA LEU A 11 69.96 -10.94 -36.94
C LEU A 11 68.99 -9.85 -36.48
N PHE A 12 67.81 -9.76 -37.12
CA PHE A 12 66.70 -8.96 -36.63
C PHE A 12 66.11 -9.66 -35.40
N SER A 13 66.48 -9.20 -34.20
CA SER A 13 65.81 -9.59 -32.96
C SER A 13 64.47 -8.86 -32.88
N VAL A 14 63.39 -9.56 -33.23
CA VAL A 14 62.02 -9.09 -33.01
C VAL A 14 61.72 -9.22 -31.51
N PHE A 15 61.82 -8.12 -30.78
CA PHE A 15 61.27 -8.02 -29.42
C PHE A 15 59.74 -7.95 -29.52
N ILE A 16 59.08 -9.10 -29.37
CA ILE A 16 57.64 -9.15 -29.13
C ILE A 16 57.41 -8.63 -27.71
N PHE A 17 57.05 -7.36 -27.58
CA PHE A 17 56.46 -6.83 -26.34
C PHE A 17 55.05 -7.41 -26.22
N VAL A 18 54.92 -8.51 -25.47
CA VAL A 18 53.62 -8.96 -24.99
C VAL A 18 53.17 -7.93 -23.95
N PHE A 19 52.31 -6.99 -24.36
CA PHE A 19 51.56 -6.16 -23.44
C PHE A 19 50.62 -7.09 -22.67
N PHE A 20 51.03 -7.54 -21.48
CA PHE A 20 50.09 -8.02 -20.48
C PHE A 20 49.27 -6.81 -20.06
N SER A 21 48.11 -6.59 -20.68
CA SER A 21 47.09 -5.74 -20.10
C SER A 21 46.66 -6.41 -18.80
N VAL A 22 47.19 -5.89 -17.68
CA VAL A 22 46.61 -6.19 -16.37
C VAL A 22 45.13 -5.83 -16.49
N PRO A 23 44.18 -6.75 -16.24
CA PRO A 23 42.78 -6.40 -16.27
C PRO A 23 42.61 -5.22 -15.30
N ALA A 24 42.13 -4.09 -15.82
CA ALA A 24 41.80 -2.96 -14.98
C ALA A 24 40.81 -3.48 -13.92
N HIS A 25 41.27 -3.61 -12.69
CA HIS A 25 40.39 -3.96 -11.58
C HIS A 25 39.31 -2.88 -11.57
N ALA A 26 38.04 -3.28 -11.69
CA ALA A 26 36.94 -2.34 -11.65
C ALA A 26 36.95 -1.64 -10.29
N THR A 27 37.24 -0.34 -10.28
CA THR A 27 37.23 0.46 -9.05
C THR A 27 35.82 1.01 -8.86
N VAL A 28 34.92 0.13 -8.44
CA VAL A 28 33.54 0.53 -8.12
C VAL A 28 33.53 1.33 -6.83
N LYS A 29 33.00 2.55 -6.90
CA LYS A 29 32.76 3.44 -5.76
C LYS A 29 31.25 3.59 -5.59
N GLY A 30 30.80 3.74 -4.35
CA GLY A 30 29.38 4.02 -4.09
C GLY A 30 28.99 3.94 -2.63
N ILE A 31 27.81 4.47 -2.34
CA ILE A 31 27.23 4.50 -1.00
C ILE A 31 25.77 4.05 -1.10
N SER A 32 25.35 3.21 -0.15
CA SER A 32 23.94 2.93 0.09
C SER A 32 23.42 3.86 1.19
N ASP A 33 22.53 4.77 0.83
CA ASP A 33 22.00 5.79 1.75
C ASP A 33 20.83 5.28 2.60
N GLY A 34 20.35 4.06 2.33
CA GLY A 34 19.23 3.41 3.04
C GLY A 34 17.87 3.60 2.35
N ILE A 35 16.83 3.05 2.98
CA ILE A 35 15.45 3.18 2.49
C ILE A 35 14.84 4.52 2.94
N ARG A 36 14.25 5.26 2.01
CA ARG A 36 13.57 6.53 2.26
C ARG A 36 12.14 6.50 1.74
N LYS A 37 11.25 7.17 2.48
CA LYS A 37 9.90 7.46 2.03
C LYS A 37 9.89 8.70 1.15
N VAL A 38 9.29 8.60 -0.05
CA VAL A 38 9.04 9.74 -0.94
C VAL A 38 7.57 9.71 -1.34
N GLY A 39 6.81 10.71 -0.88
CA GLY A 39 5.36 10.68 -0.93
C GLY A 39 4.82 9.49 -0.11
N ASN A 40 4.08 8.62 -0.77
CA ASN A 40 3.52 7.40 -0.18
C ASN A 40 4.35 6.13 -0.48
N ASN A 41 5.47 6.24 -1.19
CA ASN A 41 6.26 5.10 -1.65
C ASN A 41 7.63 5.06 -0.96
N TYR A 42 8.24 3.87 -0.92
CA TYR A 42 9.55 3.65 -0.33
C TYR A 42 10.57 3.27 -1.38
N PHE A 43 11.79 3.80 -1.24
CA PHE A 43 12.88 3.57 -2.17
C PHE A 43 14.18 3.35 -1.42
N LEU A 44 14.92 2.31 -1.80
CA LEU A 44 16.33 2.19 -1.47
C LEU A 44 17.11 3.14 -2.40
N VAL A 45 17.86 4.06 -1.80
CA VAL A 45 18.56 5.12 -2.53
C VAL A 45 20.05 5.12 -2.25
N GLY A 46 20.81 5.66 -3.19
CA GLY A 46 22.25 5.79 -3.10
C GLY A 46 22.85 6.10 -4.46
N TRP A 47 24.14 5.85 -4.61
CA TRP A 47 24.84 5.97 -5.89
C TRP A 47 25.94 4.93 -6.01
N ALA A 48 26.26 4.58 -7.25
CA ALA A 48 27.41 3.75 -7.57
C ALA A 48 27.94 4.11 -8.96
N CYS A 49 29.25 4.03 -9.13
CA CYS A 49 29.92 4.24 -10.41
C CYS A 49 31.20 3.40 -10.47
N ASN A 50 31.69 3.18 -11.68
CA ASN A 50 33.00 2.61 -11.92
C ASN A 50 33.95 3.75 -12.33
N GLU A 51 35.14 3.78 -11.75
CA GLU A 51 36.08 4.87 -11.98
C GLU A 51 36.55 4.90 -13.44
N ASN A 52 36.54 6.08 -14.06
CA ASN A 52 36.84 6.32 -15.47
C ASN A 52 35.92 5.58 -16.47
N ASP A 53 34.77 5.07 -16.02
CA ASP A 53 33.84 4.31 -16.86
C ASP A 53 32.42 4.88 -16.75
N GLU A 54 31.88 5.29 -17.90
CA GLU A 54 30.55 5.90 -17.99
C GLU A 54 29.43 4.85 -18.11
N THR A 55 29.73 3.56 -18.03
CA THR A 55 28.72 2.50 -18.05
C THR A 55 27.88 2.54 -16.77
N SER A 56 26.57 2.34 -16.90
CA SER A 56 25.67 2.24 -15.74
C SER A 56 25.84 0.88 -15.08
N LEU A 57 25.91 0.84 -13.75
CA LEU A 57 26.23 -0.39 -13.03
C LEU A 57 24.98 -1.17 -12.63
N PRO A 58 24.88 -2.47 -12.98
CA PRO A 58 23.86 -3.35 -12.43
C PRO A 58 24.03 -3.48 -10.91
N LEU A 59 22.90 -3.53 -10.21
CA LEU A 59 22.82 -3.64 -8.77
C LEU A 59 22.24 -4.99 -8.37
N GLU A 60 22.82 -5.59 -7.34
CA GLU A 60 22.23 -6.70 -6.60
C GLU A 60 22.05 -6.29 -5.14
N ILE A 61 20.83 -6.39 -4.63
CA ILE A 61 20.47 -6.01 -3.26
C ILE A 61 20.08 -7.26 -2.49
N TYR A 62 20.78 -7.50 -1.39
CA TYR A 62 20.54 -8.61 -0.48
C TYR A 62 20.04 -8.12 0.88
N VAL A 63 19.32 -8.99 1.57
CA VAL A 63 18.78 -8.73 2.90
C VAL A 63 19.07 -9.88 3.85
N GLY A 64 19.27 -9.56 5.13
CA GLY A 64 19.57 -10.55 6.18
C GLY A 64 21.01 -11.08 6.16
N GLY A 65 21.83 -10.67 5.19
CA GLY A 65 23.24 -11.03 5.09
C GLY A 65 23.87 -10.58 3.76
N PRO A 66 25.21 -10.63 3.66
CA PRO A 66 25.93 -10.33 2.42
C PRO A 66 25.65 -11.35 1.31
N LYS A 67 26.11 -11.09 0.08
CA LYS A 67 25.96 -12.00 -1.06
C LYS A 67 26.50 -13.39 -0.71
N GLY A 68 25.70 -14.42 -0.99
CA GLY A 68 26.00 -15.82 -0.65
C GLY A 68 25.54 -16.28 0.74
N GLN A 69 25.17 -15.36 1.64
CA GLN A 69 24.59 -15.68 2.95
C GLN A 69 23.16 -15.16 3.09
N GLY A 70 22.91 -13.94 2.61
CA GLY A 70 21.59 -13.31 2.64
C GLY A 70 20.69 -13.71 1.47
N THR A 71 19.45 -13.26 1.53
CA THR A 71 18.46 -13.46 0.48
C THR A 71 18.56 -12.34 -0.55
N LEU A 72 18.59 -12.67 -1.84
CA LEU A 72 18.49 -11.66 -2.90
C LEU A 72 17.10 -11.02 -2.83
N LEU A 73 17.06 -9.73 -2.50
CA LEU A 73 15.82 -8.94 -2.44
C LEU A 73 15.41 -8.47 -3.83
N LYS A 74 16.33 -7.84 -4.56
CA LYS A 74 16.06 -7.22 -5.86
C LYS A 74 17.34 -7.00 -6.66
N THR A 75 17.18 -6.86 -7.97
CA THR A 75 18.20 -6.33 -8.88
C THR A 75 17.69 -5.04 -9.53
N ASP A 76 18.57 -4.09 -9.77
CA ASP A 76 18.25 -2.83 -10.46
C ASP A 76 19.52 -2.28 -11.15
N ILE A 77 19.55 -1.00 -11.53
CA ILE A 77 20.70 -0.36 -12.16
C ILE A 77 20.90 1.06 -11.61
N ALA A 78 22.17 1.45 -11.41
CA ALA A 78 22.57 2.81 -11.08
C ALA A 78 22.60 3.66 -12.36
N ASN A 79 21.44 4.19 -12.75
CA ASN A 79 21.26 5.00 -13.95
C ASN A 79 20.40 6.25 -13.77
N LYS A 80 20.15 6.69 -12.54
CA LYS A 80 19.34 7.88 -12.24
C LYS A 80 20.19 9.14 -12.24
N PRO A 81 19.61 10.31 -12.60
CA PRO A 81 20.32 11.58 -12.58
C PRO A 81 21.04 11.80 -11.24
N SER A 82 22.28 12.28 -11.33
CA SER A 82 23.17 12.54 -10.20
C SER A 82 23.81 13.91 -10.35
N GLU A 83 24.22 14.47 -9.22
CA GLU A 83 24.94 15.74 -9.15
C GLU A 83 26.34 15.59 -9.77
N ALA A 84 26.88 16.67 -10.37
CA ALA A 84 28.21 16.67 -11.00
C ALA A 84 29.33 16.25 -10.04
N ALA A 85 29.18 16.53 -8.74
CA ALA A 85 30.10 16.11 -7.69
C ALA A 85 30.33 14.59 -7.67
N ILE A 86 29.30 13.79 -7.97
CA ILE A 86 29.47 12.33 -8.06
C ILE A 86 30.28 11.96 -9.30
N GLY A 87 30.01 12.58 -10.45
CA GLY A 87 30.82 12.41 -11.66
C GLY A 87 32.30 12.69 -11.43
N HIS A 88 32.63 13.74 -10.66
CA HIS A 88 34.00 14.07 -10.27
C HIS A 88 34.65 12.99 -9.40
N ILE A 89 33.93 12.38 -8.45
CA ILE A 89 34.44 11.26 -7.63
C ILE A 89 34.79 10.04 -8.49
N CYS A 90 34.04 9.85 -9.57
CA CYS A 90 34.19 8.75 -10.52
C CYS A 90 35.17 9.05 -11.65
N HIS A 91 35.68 10.28 -11.76
CA HIS A 91 36.46 10.77 -12.91
C HIS A 91 35.74 10.58 -14.25
N THR A 92 34.42 10.83 -14.28
CA THR A 92 33.58 10.73 -15.48
C THR A 92 32.86 12.05 -15.77
N SER A 93 32.49 12.29 -17.02
CA SER A 93 31.60 13.41 -17.38
C SER A 93 30.12 13.08 -17.17
N LYS A 94 29.80 11.79 -17.03
CA LYS A 94 28.45 11.28 -16.77
C LYS A 94 27.83 11.80 -15.47
N THR A 95 26.53 12.10 -15.54
CA THR A 95 25.68 12.59 -14.44
C THR A 95 24.50 11.65 -14.16
N PHE A 96 24.70 10.34 -14.28
CA PHE A 96 23.65 9.32 -14.08
C PHE A 96 24.14 8.17 -13.21
N HIS A 97 24.58 8.48 -11.98
CA HIS A 97 25.18 7.51 -11.05
C HIS A 97 24.27 7.14 -9.86
N ARG A 98 23.12 7.80 -9.72
CA ARG A 98 22.20 7.53 -8.61
C ARG A 98 21.42 6.25 -8.89
N PHE A 99 20.97 5.61 -7.83
CA PHE A 99 19.91 4.60 -7.89
C PHE A 99 18.77 4.97 -6.97
N ARG A 100 17.58 4.54 -7.38
CA ARG A 100 16.32 4.71 -6.65
C ARG A 100 15.47 3.47 -6.92
N VAL A 101 15.71 2.45 -6.11
CA VAL A 101 15.10 1.13 -6.28
C VAL A 101 13.78 1.11 -5.49
N PRO A 102 12.62 0.89 -6.12
CA PRO A 102 11.34 0.81 -5.41
C PRO A 102 11.31 -0.41 -4.48
N VAL A 103 10.86 -0.18 -3.25
CA VAL A 103 10.67 -1.23 -2.23
C VAL A 103 9.18 -1.33 -1.89
N SER A 104 8.59 -2.51 -2.08
CA SER A 104 7.16 -2.75 -1.86
C SER A 104 6.81 -2.88 -0.37
N PHE A 105 5.53 -2.78 -0.04
CA PHE A 105 5.08 -2.94 1.36
C PHE A 105 5.25 -4.37 1.87
N GLU A 106 5.12 -5.36 1.00
CA GLU A 106 5.41 -6.77 1.31
C GLU A 106 6.88 -6.97 1.61
N GLU A 107 7.77 -6.38 0.81
CA GLU A 107 9.23 -6.42 1.04
C GLU A 107 9.57 -5.76 2.39
N LEU A 108 8.98 -4.60 2.68
CA LEU A 108 9.18 -3.90 3.96
C LEU A 108 8.68 -4.72 5.17
N ASP A 109 7.54 -5.40 5.05
CA ASP A 109 6.99 -6.20 6.15
C ASP A 109 7.74 -7.52 6.34
N GLN A 110 8.04 -8.22 5.25
CA GLN A 110 8.72 -9.51 5.26
C GLN A 110 10.13 -9.41 5.82
N TYR A 111 10.85 -8.34 5.48
CA TYR A 111 12.27 -8.19 5.83
C TYR A 111 12.54 -7.13 6.90
N ARG A 112 11.49 -6.68 7.59
CA ARG A 112 11.53 -5.72 8.70
C ARG A 112 12.74 -5.94 9.64
N GLY A 113 13.51 -4.87 9.88
CA GLY A 113 14.64 -4.87 10.81
C GLY A 113 15.91 -5.57 10.29
N GLN A 114 15.83 -6.32 9.19
CA GLN A 114 16.99 -7.01 8.64
C GLN A 114 17.96 -6.04 7.94
N SER A 115 19.25 -6.34 8.01
CA SER A 115 20.30 -5.53 7.38
C SER A 115 20.29 -5.68 5.85
N LEU A 116 20.58 -4.60 5.14
CA LEU A 116 20.65 -4.52 3.68
C LEU A 116 22.10 -4.47 3.19
N TYR A 117 22.39 -5.20 2.12
CA TYR A 117 23.70 -5.24 1.48
C TYR A 117 23.53 -4.96 -0.01
N VAL A 118 24.20 -3.93 -0.53
CA VAL A 118 24.08 -3.52 -1.93
C VAL A 118 25.41 -3.74 -2.63
N TYR A 119 25.38 -4.40 -3.78
CA TYR A 119 26.54 -4.63 -4.63
C TYR A 119 26.29 -3.97 -5.98
N ALA A 120 27.31 -3.31 -6.53
CA ALA A 120 27.29 -2.81 -7.89
C ALA A 120 28.32 -3.58 -8.72
N GLN A 121 27.84 -4.25 -9.77
CA GLN A 121 28.69 -5.08 -10.62
C GLN A 121 29.62 -4.20 -11.47
N PRO A 122 30.86 -4.66 -11.74
CA PRO A 122 31.38 -6.00 -11.49
C PRO A 122 32.10 -6.19 -10.13
N SER A 123 31.94 -5.28 -9.17
CA SER A 123 32.60 -5.42 -7.87
C SER A 123 32.00 -6.55 -7.02
N SER A 124 32.88 -7.30 -6.35
CA SER A 124 32.53 -8.28 -5.33
C SER A 124 32.33 -7.67 -3.94
N HIS A 125 32.68 -6.40 -3.75
CA HIS A 125 32.53 -5.71 -2.48
C HIS A 125 31.20 -4.97 -2.41
N ALA A 126 30.58 -5.00 -1.22
CA ALA A 126 29.38 -4.24 -0.97
C ALA A 126 29.68 -2.73 -0.93
N LEU A 127 28.72 -1.92 -1.38
CA LEU A 127 28.80 -0.46 -1.30
C LEU A 127 28.92 0.00 0.15
N VAL A 128 29.50 1.18 0.35
CA VAL A 128 29.66 1.78 1.68
C VAL A 128 28.30 1.88 2.40
N LYS A 129 28.31 1.64 3.73
CA LYS A 129 27.14 1.49 4.63
C LYS A 129 26.31 0.21 4.46
N SER A 130 26.62 -0.65 3.50
CA SER A 130 26.02 -2.01 3.46
C SER A 130 26.27 -2.75 4.79
N GLY A 131 25.25 -3.47 5.26
CA GLY A 131 25.26 -4.14 6.56
C GLY A 131 25.03 -3.21 7.77
N GLN A 132 25.06 -1.88 7.59
CA GLN A 132 24.73 -0.89 8.64
C GLN A 132 23.33 -0.31 8.46
N ILE A 133 22.80 -0.34 7.24
CA ILE A 133 21.43 0.05 6.94
C ILE A 133 20.48 -1.14 7.10
N THR A 134 19.30 -0.90 7.67
CA THR A 134 18.26 -1.93 7.85
C THR A 134 17.00 -1.59 7.07
N VAL A 135 16.18 -2.60 6.83
CA VAL A 135 14.80 -2.41 6.39
C VAL A 135 14.02 -1.75 7.53
N PRO A 136 13.37 -0.58 7.30
CA PRO A 136 12.71 0.16 8.35
C PRO A 136 11.62 -0.64 9.08
N GLU A 137 11.53 -0.45 10.40
CA GLU A 137 10.49 -1.06 11.22
C GLU A 137 9.21 -0.22 11.21
N LEU A 138 8.39 -0.39 10.17
CA LEU A 138 7.18 0.39 9.97
C LEU A 138 5.95 -0.27 10.62
N ASP A 139 5.17 0.49 11.36
CA ASP A 139 3.86 0.03 11.82
C ASP A 139 2.88 -0.08 10.63
N PHE A 140 2.41 -1.29 10.35
CA PHE A 140 1.40 -1.60 9.33
C PHE A 140 0.08 -2.07 9.93
N ASN A 141 -0.18 -1.78 11.22
CA ASN A 141 -1.45 -2.14 11.84
C ASN A 141 -2.62 -1.30 11.30
N ILE A 142 -3.80 -1.89 11.39
CA ILE A 142 -5.06 -1.17 11.20
C ILE A 142 -5.24 -0.16 12.34
N LYS A 143 -5.64 1.06 11.96
CA LYS A 143 -6.09 2.12 12.86
C LYS A 143 -7.46 2.57 12.42
N GLY A 144 -8.27 3.00 13.37
CA GLY A 144 -9.56 3.60 13.05
C GLY A 144 -10.37 3.92 14.28
N ASN A 145 -11.43 4.67 14.06
CA ASN A 145 -12.32 5.13 15.11
C ASN A 145 -13.73 5.30 14.56
N ILE A 146 -14.72 4.82 15.31
CA ILE A 146 -16.13 5.14 15.06
C ILE A 146 -16.39 6.55 15.62
N GLU A 147 -16.67 7.50 14.74
CA GLU A 147 -16.82 8.91 15.13
C GLU A 147 -18.20 9.19 15.71
N PHE A 148 -19.24 8.68 15.06
CA PHE A 148 -20.61 8.73 15.53
C PHE A 148 -21.44 7.61 14.91
N ALA A 149 -22.51 7.25 15.61
CA ALA A 149 -23.62 6.45 15.10
C ALA A 149 -24.89 7.04 15.70
N ASP A 150 -25.64 7.81 14.91
CA ASP A 150 -26.80 8.55 15.39
C ASP A 150 -27.92 8.62 14.35
N PHE A 151 -29.13 8.94 14.82
CA PHE A 151 -30.30 9.18 13.99
C PHE A 151 -30.48 10.68 13.77
N LYS A 152 -30.33 11.15 12.53
CA LYS A 152 -30.51 12.55 12.14
C LYS A 152 -31.24 12.64 10.81
N ASN A 153 -32.19 13.57 10.72
CA ASN A 153 -32.96 13.84 9.49
C ASN A 153 -33.64 12.59 8.89
N GLY A 154 -34.15 11.69 9.74
CA GLY A 154 -34.82 10.47 9.29
C GLY A 154 -33.88 9.33 8.89
N GLN A 155 -32.57 9.50 9.05
CA GLN A 155 -31.56 8.52 8.65
C GLN A 155 -30.66 8.19 9.84
N PHE A 156 -30.48 6.89 10.13
CA PHE A 156 -29.42 6.46 11.03
C PHE A 156 -28.13 6.31 10.24
N THR A 157 -27.06 6.97 10.68
CA THR A 157 -25.76 6.93 10.00
C THR A 157 -24.66 6.56 10.97
N ILE A 158 -23.87 5.55 10.60
CA ILE A 158 -22.60 5.23 11.24
C ILE A 158 -21.49 5.84 10.42
N SER A 159 -20.64 6.66 11.04
CA SER A 159 -19.48 7.23 10.37
C SER A 159 -18.22 7.08 11.19
N GLY A 160 -17.11 7.02 10.48
CA GLY A 160 -15.80 6.96 11.09
C GLY A 160 -14.69 6.94 10.06
N TRP A 161 -13.53 6.50 10.50
CA TRP A 161 -12.39 6.27 9.61
C TRP A 161 -11.66 4.99 9.97
N ALA A 162 -11.03 4.42 8.95
CA ALA A 162 -10.14 3.29 9.10
C ALA A 162 -9.05 3.38 8.03
N CYS A 163 -7.85 2.97 8.39
CA CYS A 163 -6.73 2.86 7.47
C CYS A 163 -5.73 1.84 7.99
N GLN A 164 -4.91 1.33 7.08
CA GLN A 164 -3.71 0.61 7.47
C GLN A 164 -2.55 1.61 7.51
N ASN A 165 -1.87 1.70 8.65
CA ASN A 165 -0.81 2.69 8.84
C ASN A 165 0.29 2.51 7.79
N ASN A 166 0.84 3.62 7.26
CA ASN A 166 1.82 3.67 6.17
C ASN A 166 1.37 3.15 4.80
N ILE A 167 0.17 2.59 4.67
CA ILE A 167 -0.32 1.99 3.43
C ILE A 167 -1.22 3.00 2.69
N PRO A 168 -0.88 3.37 1.45
CA PRO A 168 -1.64 4.33 0.66
C PRO A 168 -2.83 3.71 -0.08
N GLU A 169 -3.47 2.72 0.51
CA GLU A 169 -4.64 2.06 -0.04
C GLU A 169 -5.83 2.20 0.90
N VAL A 170 -7.01 2.30 0.30
CA VAL A 170 -8.26 2.27 1.06
C VAL A 170 -8.47 0.87 1.63
N VAL A 171 -8.78 0.81 2.92
CA VAL A 171 -9.19 -0.41 3.59
C VAL A 171 -10.71 -0.58 3.55
N ASN A 172 -11.16 -1.82 3.66
CA ASN A 172 -12.57 -2.09 3.94
C ASN A 172 -12.79 -2.07 5.46
N VAL A 173 -14.02 -1.81 5.87
CA VAL A 173 -14.53 -2.02 7.22
C VAL A 173 -15.64 -3.05 7.17
N HIS A 174 -15.62 -3.99 8.10
CA HIS A 174 -16.71 -4.93 8.32
C HIS A 174 -17.49 -4.50 9.56
N ILE A 175 -18.80 -4.40 9.42
CA ILE A 175 -19.70 -4.05 10.52
C ILE A 175 -20.38 -5.31 11.02
N TYR A 176 -20.37 -5.49 12.34
CA TYR A 176 -21.05 -6.57 13.06
C TYR A 176 -21.99 -5.98 14.10
N ILE A 177 -23.14 -6.63 14.29
CA ILE A 177 -24.20 -6.17 15.18
C ILE A 177 -24.36 -7.14 16.35
N GLY A 178 -24.55 -6.60 17.55
CA GLY A 178 -24.73 -7.34 18.81
C GLY A 178 -23.42 -7.75 19.47
N ALA A 179 -22.42 -8.20 18.70
CA ALA A 179 -21.10 -8.58 19.20
C ALA A 179 -20.01 -8.42 18.11
N PRO A 180 -18.71 -8.52 18.45
CA PRO A 180 -17.62 -8.52 17.47
C PRO A 180 -17.66 -9.71 16.50
N ALA A 181 -16.78 -9.68 15.49
CA ALA A 181 -16.61 -10.79 14.55
C ALA A 181 -16.43 -12.15 15.26
N GLY A 182 -17.12 -13.18 14.76
CA GLY A 182 -17.13 -14.53 15.34
C GLY A 182 -18.26 -14.78 16.34
N GLN A 183 -18.90 -13.74 16.87
CA GLN A 183 -20.07 -13.86 17.76
C GLN A 183 -21.26 -13.02 17.27
N GLY A 184 -20.99 -11.86 16.68
CA GLY A 184 -22.02 -10.96 16.19
C GLY A 184 -22.50 -11.30 14.78
N GLU A 185 -23.63 -10.71 14.43
CA GLU A 185 -24.24 -10.82 13.12
C GLU A 185 -23.50 -9.92 12.13
N PHE A 186 -23.02 -10.48 11.03
CA PHE A 186 -22.34 -9.70 9.98
C PHE A 186 -23.35 -8.86 9.22
N TYR A 187 -23.22 -7.53 9.32
CA TYR A 187 -24.10 -6.59 8.62
C TYR A 187 -23.62 -6.32 7.19
N GLY A 188 -22.33 -6.06 7.02
CA GLY A 188 -21.80 -5.76 5.69
C GLY A 188 -20.35 -5.31 5.68
N SER A 189 -19.82 -5.19 4.46
CA SER A 189 -18.48 -4.71 4.16
C SER A 189 -18.56 -3.40 3.38
N PHE A 190 -17.85 -2.37 3.83
CA PHE A 190 -17.88 -1.03 3.27
C PHE A 190 -16.47 -0.47 3.08
N SER A 191 -16.23 0.27 2.00
CA SER A 191 -14.92 0.88 1.74
C SER A 191 -14.75 2.17 2.55
N ALA A 192 -13.57 2.38 3.15
CA ALA A 192 -13.19 3.63 3.79
C ALA A 192 -12.66 4.66 2.76
N ASN A 193 -13.38 4.84 1.64
CA ASN A 193 -12.95 5.64 0.49
C ASN A 193 -13.53 7.07 0.47
N LYS A 194 -14.21 7.51 1.52
CA LYS A 194 -14.80 8.85 1.57
C LYS A 194 -13.76 9.88 2.01
N LEU A 195 -13.82 11.06 1.39
CA LEU A 195 -13.05 12.24 1.78
C LEU A 195 -14.02 13.26 2.41
N ILE A 196 -14.39 13.03 3.67
CA ILE A 196 -15.33 13.86 4.43
C ILE A 196 -14.59 14.99 5.15
N ARG A 197 -13.45 14.68 5.79
CA ARG A 197 -12.64 15.65 6.55
C ARG A 197 -11.15 15.52 6.22
N PRO A 198 -10.45 16.63 6.00
CA PRO A 198 -9.01 16.61 5.84
C PRO A 198 -8.34 16.20 7.16
N GLY A 199 -7.23 15.46 7.07
CA GLY A 199 -6.35 15.18 8.21
C GLY A 199 -6.27 13.73 8.67
N VAL A 200 -7.21 12.86 8.29
CA VAL A 200 -7.13 11.42 8.64
C VAL A 200 -5.89 10.77 8.03
N SER A 201 -5.52 11.15 6.82
CA SER A 201 -4.28 10.69 6.16
C SER A 201 -3.03 10.92 7.01
N LYS A 202 -2.94 12.01 7.79
CA LYS A 202 -1.83 12.24 8.73
C LYS A 202 -1.79 11.21 9.86
N LEU A 203 -2.95 10.82 10.40
CA LEU A 203 -3.05 9.77 11.43
C LEU A 203 -2.61 8.39 10.92
N CYS A 204 -2.77 8.18 9.62
CA CYS A 204 -2.40 6.96 8.91
C CYS A 204 -0.97 7.00 8.34
N ASN A 205 -0.22 8.08 8.57
CA ASN A 205 1.04 8.36 7.91
C ASN A 205 0.97 8.20 6.37
N THR A 206 -0.08 8.71 5.74
CA THR A 206 -0.22 8.80 4.28
C THR A 206 -0.47 10.25 3.85
N GLN A 207 -0.35 10.51 2.55
CA GLN A 207 -0.56 11.84 1.97
C GLN A 207 -1.81 11.85 1.08
N GLN A 208 -2.73 12.78 1.36
CA GLN A 208 -3.87 13.15 0.51
C GLN A 208 -4.80 11.97 0.11
N LEU A 209 -5.00 11.01 1.00
CA LEU A 209 -5.89 9.87 0.74
C LEU A 209 -7.19 9.90 1.56
N PRO A 210 -8.30 9.43 0.97
CA PRO A 210 -9.53 9.18 1.72
C PRO A 210 -9.34 7.96 2.63
N HIS A 211 -9.87 8.06 3.84
CA HIS A 211 -9.84 6.99 4.85
C HIS A 211 -11.13 6.91 5.66
N GLN A 212 -12.18 7.62 5.23
CA GLN A 212 -13.43 7.70 5.97
C GLN A 212 -14.49 6.79 5.37
N PHE A 213 -15.37 6.30 6.23
CA PHE A 213 -16.57 5.57 5.85
C PHE A 213 -17.80 6.25 6.45
N SER A 214 -18.92 6.07 5.78
CA SER A 214 -20.24 6.49 6.27
C SER A 214 -21.25 5.51 5.70
N VAL A 215 -22.00 4.87 6.58
CA VAL A 215 -22.93 3.79 6.29
C VAL A 215 -24.29 4.19 6.84
N GLU A 216 -25.30 4.09 6.00
CA GLU A 216 -26.70 4.38 6.33
C GLU A 216 -27.42 3.06 6.60
N LEU A 217 -28.07 2.94 7.77
CA LEU A 217 -28.93 1.79 8.04
C LEU A 217 -30.34 2.03 7.51
N SER A 218 -30.94 1.00 6.95
CA SER A 218 -32.33 1.02 6.49
C SER A 218 -33.30 1.13 7.67
N ALA A 219 -34.55 1.50 7.40
CA ALA A 219 -35.53 1.58 8.47
C ALA A 219 -35.84 0.19 9.05
N LEU A 220 -35.84 -0.86 8.20
CA LEU A 220 -35.94 -2.25 8.62
C LEU A 220 -34.75 -2.70 9.48
N ASP A 221 -33.52 -2.26 9.20
CA ASP A 221 -32.36 -2.58 10.02
C ASP A 221 -32.52 -2.07 11.46
N LEU A 222 -33.09 -0.87 11.62
CA LEU A 222 -33.33 -0.29 12.95
C LEU A 222 -34.34 -1.10 13.75
N VAL A 223 -35.29 -1.76 13.08
CA VAL A 223 -36.24 -2.70 13.72
C VAL A 223 -35.55 -3.99 14.11
N ASN A 224 -34.82 -4.61 13.17
CA ASN A 224 -34.21 -5.94 13.36
C ASN A 224 -33.07 -5.92 14.37
N PHE A 225 -32.38 -4.79 14.49
CA PHE A 225 -31.18 -4.63 15.29
C PHE A 225 -31.33 -3.71 16.48
N LYS A 226 -32.56 -3.29 16.81
CA LYS A 226 -32.82 -2.44 17.97
C LYS A 226 -32.15 -2.95 19.24
N ASN A 227 -31.61 -2.02 20.02
CA ASN A 227 -30.90 -2.25 21.27
C ASN A 227 -29.63 -3.13 21.16
N LYS A 228 -29.17 -3.47 19.94
CA LYS A 228 -27.88 -4.16 19.74
C LYS A 228 -26.74 -3.16 19.56
N SER A 229 -25.56 -3.49 20.09
CA SER A 229 -24.35 -2.68 19.92
C SER A 229 -23.71 -2.86 18.54
N ILE A 230 -23.00 -1.83 18.08
CA ILE A 230 -22.30 -1.79 16.79
C ILE A 230 -20.80 -2.06 17.00
N TYR A 231 -20.25 -3.04 16.28
CA TYR A 231 -18.83 -3.37 16.27
C TYR A 231 -18.28 -3.24 14.86
N ILE A 232 -17.11 -2.60 14.71
CA ILE A 232 -16.51 -2.40 13.39
C ILE A 232 -15.07 -2.92 13.40
N HIS A 233 -14.74 -3.76 12.43
CA HIS A 233 -13.38 -4.21 12.19
C HIS A 233 -12.82 -3.52 10.94
N GLY A 234 -11.63 -2.94 11.03
CA GLY A 234 -10.86 -2.56 9.85
C GLY A 234 -10.17 -3.78 9.25
N ILE A 235 -10.26 -3.91 7.93
CA ILE A 235 -9.76 -5.06 7.18
C ILE A 235 -8.42 -4.73 6.56
N ARG A 236 -7.40 -5.53 6.89
CA ARG A 236 -6.04 -5.36 6.39
C ARG A 236 -5.97 -5.53 4.88
N LYS A 237 -5.07 -4.80 4.25
CA LYS A 237 -4.65 -4.96 2.85
C LYS A 237 -3.34 -5.72 2.73
N PHE A 238 -2.34 -5.36 3.53
CA PHE A 238 -0.98 -5.91 3.44
C PHE A 238 -0.49 -6.51 4.75
N GLY A 239 0.52 -7.37 4.64
CA GLY A 239 1.24 -7.95 5.78
C GLY A 239 0.48 -9.06 6.51
N LYS A 240 1.11 -9.58 7.56
CA LYS A 240 0.62 -10.76 8.31
C LYS A 240 -0.28 -10.44 9.52
N TYR A 241 -0.41 -9.16 9.91
CA TYR A 241 -1.14 -8.71 11.11
C TYR A 241 -2.64 -8.96 11.05
N SER A 242 -3.31 -9.25 12.16
CA SER A 242 -4.76 -9.49 12.20
C SER A 242 -5.61 -8.27 11.78
N ASN A 243 -6.84 -8.52 11.32
CA ASN A 243 -7.87 -7.47 11.26
C ASN A 243 -8.13 -6.95 12.67
N LEU A 244 -8.38 -5.65 12.83
CA LEU A 244 -8.50 -5.04 14.17
C LEU A 244 -9.85 -4.41 14.39
N LEU A 245 -10.35 -4.55 15.62
CA LEU A 245 -11.54 -3.85 16.09
C LEU A 245 -11.22 -2.36 16.20
N LEU A 246 -12.07 -1.51 15.61
CA LEU A 246 -11.89 -0.06 15.64
C LEU A 246 -12.23 0.51 17.00
N ASN A 247 -11.61 1.65 17.34
CA ASN A 247 -11.91 2.37 18.57
C ASN A 247 -13.40 2.73 18.66
N LYS A 248 -13.94 2.64 19.88
CA LYS A 248 -15.36 2.83 20.23
C LYS A 248 -16.34 1.77 19.67
N SER A 249 -15.84 0.67 19.11
CA SER A 249 -16.69 -0.50 18.87
C SER A 249 -17.35 -0.97 20.17
N GLY A 250 -18.61 -1.36 20.10
CA GLY A 250 -19.44 -1.76 21.24
C GLY A 250 -20.04 -0.60 22.04
N GLN A 251 -19.56 0.64 21.84
CA GLN A 251 -20.06 1.82 22.60
C GLN A 251 -21.33 2.43 22.01
N TYR A 252 -21.58 2.22 20.72
CA TYR A 252 -22.78 2.71 20.05
C TYR A 252 -23.83 1.61 19.99
N VAL A 253 -25.07 1.98 20.25
CA VAL A 253 -26.23 1.08 20.26
C VAL A 253 -27.24 1.58 19.24
N ILE A 254 -27.83 0.66 18.49
CA ILE A 254 -28.92 0.98 17.57
C ILE A 254 -30.16 1.32 18.40
N PRO A 255 -30.72 2.54 18.26
CA PRO A 255 -31.85 2.96 19.08
C PRO A 255 -33.09 2.13 18.74
N GLU A 256 -33.96 1.96 19.71
CA GLU A 256 -35.32 1.52 19.43
C GLU A 256 -36.09 2.69 18.79
N ILE A 257 -36.27 2.59 17.48
CA ILE A 257 -37.20 3.45 16.74
C ILE A 257 -38.45 2.62 16.49
N GLN A 258 -39.61 3.21 16.75
CA GLN A 258 -40.89 2.65 16.32
C GLN A 258 -41.19 3.23 14.93
N PRO A 259 -40.77 2.60 13.82
CA PRO A 259 -41.15 3.10 12.52
C PRO A 259 -42.67 3.00 12.40
N LYS A 260 -43.28 4.04 11.83
CA LYS A 260 -44.68 3.99 11.48
C LYS A 260 -44.82 3.11 10.25
N PHE A 261 -45.25 1.86 10.44
CA PHE A 261 -45.68 1.01 9.34
C PHE A 261 -46.96 1.57 8.76
N ILE A 262 -46.94 1.86 7.46
CA ILE A 262 -48.13 2.26 6.72
C ILE A 262 -48.70 1.00 6.11
N LYS A 263 -49.98 0.71 6.32
CA LYS A 263 -50.58 -0.44 5.65
C LYS A 263 -50.73 -0.17 4.16
N LEU A 264 -50.45 -1.16 3.32
CA LEU A 264 -50.63 -1.03 1.88
C LEU A 264 -52.08 -0.64 1.52
N SER A 265 -53.06 -1.12 2.31
CA SER A 265 -54.46 -0.72 2.22
C SER A 265 -54.71 0.77 2.42
N GLU A 266 -53.89 1.46 3.22
CA GLU A 266 -53.99 2.89 3.47
C GLU A 266 -53.44 3.74 2.31
N LEU A 267 -52.52 3.18 1.52
CA LEU A 267 -51.93 3.85 0.34
C LEU A 267 -52.72 3.58 -0.95
N ALA A 268 -53.50 2.52 -0.98
CA ALA A 268 -54.24 2.08 -2.15
C ALA A 268 -55.48 2.96 -2.41
N ILE A 269 -55.32 3.96 -3.28
CA ILE A 269 -56.42 4.81 -3.78
C ILE A 269 -56.97 4.20 -5.08
N PRO A 270 -58.29 3.97 -5.21
CA PRO A 270 -58.88 3.45 -6.44
C PRO A 270 -58.52 4.29 -7.67
N GLY A 271 -58.03 3.64 -8.72
CA GLY A 271 -57.71 4.28 -10.01
C GLY A 271 -56.43 5.13 -10.02
N LYS A 272 -55.58 5.03 -8.98
CA LYS A 272 -54.25 5.68 -8.95
C LYS A 272 -53.15 4.65 -8.76
N ASP A 273 -51.99 4.95 -9.33
CA ASP A 273 -50.76 4.22 -9.06
C ASP A 273 -50.37 4.40 -7.58
N LEU A 274 -49.92 3.31 -6.96
CA LEU A 274 -49.48 3.29 -5.57
C LEU A 274 -47.99 3.63 -5.53
N SER A 275 -47.64 4.70 -4.82
CA SER A 275 -46.26 5.17 -4.70
C SER A 275 -45.80 5.11 -3.25
N ILE A 276 -44.77 4.31 -2.98
CA ILE A 276 -44.10 4.22 -1.68
C ILE A 276 -42.89 5.14 -1.69
N LYS A 277 -42.88 6.16 -0.84
CA LYS A 277 -41.81 7.16 -0.81
C LYS A 277 -40.58 6.64 -0.07
N LYS A 278 -39.41 7.20 -0.41
CA LYS A 278 -38.16 6.94 0.31
C LYS A 278 -38.35 7.21 1.82
N GLY A 279 -38.02 6.23 2.65
CA GLY A 279 -38.16 6.30 4.11
C GLY A 279 -39.50 5.83 4.67
N GLU A 280 -40.48 5.49 3.83
CA GLU A 280 -41.69 4.80 4.27
C GLU A 280 -41.45 3.28 4.32
N ILE A 281 -41.92 2.64 5.41
CA ILE A 281 -42.04 1.18 5.49
C ILE A 281 -43.51 0.83 5.32
N VAL A 282 -43.82 0.09 4.25
CA VAL A 282 -45.19 -0.29 3.93
C VAL A 282 -45.39 -1.78 4.16
N GLU A 283 -46.35 -2.12 5.00
CA GLU A 283 -46.74 -3.50 5.29
C GLU A 283 -47.77 -3.99 4.26
N ILE A 284 -47.50 -5.12 3.59
CA ILE A 284 -48.48 -5.74 2.69
C ILE A 284 -49.56 -6.43 3.52
N ASP A 285 -50.69 -5.75 3.70
CA ASP A 285 -51.84 -6.26 4.45
C ASP A 285 -53.00 -6.75 3.56
N LYS A 286 -52.87 -6.63 2.23
CA LYS A 286 -53.84 -7.11 1.24
C LYS A 286 -53.20 -7.47 -0.10
N SER A 287 -53.89 -8.27 -0.90
CA SER A 287 -53.51 -8.54 -2.30
C SER A 287 -53.62 -7.26 -3.14
N ILE A 288 -52.62 -7.02 -4.00
CA ILE A 288 -52.58 -5.89 -4.93
C ILE A 288 -52.11 -6.35 -6.32
N ASP A 289 -52.55 -5.66 -7.38
CA ASP A 289 -51.94 -5.80 -8.70
C ASP A 289 -50.58 -5.10 -8.72
N ILE A 290 -49.51 -5.88 -8.84
CA ILE A 290 -48.12 -5.41 -8.86
C ILE A 290 -47.82 -4.44 -10.02
N LYS A 291 -48.65 -4.40 -11.07
CA LYS A 291 -48.48 -3.47 -12.20
C LYS A 291 -48.70 -2.01 -11.83
N LEU A 292 -49.37 -1.74 -10.71
CA LEU A 292 -49.71 -0.40 -10.24
C LEU A 292 -48.74 0.12 -9.18
N LEU A 293 -47.64 -0.61 -8.90
CA LEU A 293 -46.77 -0.35 -7.77
C LEU A 293 -45.47 0.35 -8.19
N LYS A 294 -45.22 1.54 -7.65
CA LYS A 294 -43.93 2.23 -7.72
C LYS A 294 -43.30 2.29 -6.32
N ILE A 295 -42.11 1.70 -6.16
CA ILE A 295 -41.42 1.63 -4.87
C ILE A 295 -40.15 2.49 -4.90
N GLU A 296 -40.09 3.51 -4.05
CA GLU A 296 -38.86 4.27 -3.74
C GLU A 296 -38.42 4.08 -2.26
N GLY A 297 -39.28 3.49 -1.42
CA GLY A 297 -39.02 3.13 -0.01
C GLY A 297 -38.85 1.63 0.22
N GLU A 298 -39.31 1.13 1.37
CA GLU A 298 -39.18 -0.28 1.76
C GLU A 298 -40.55 -0.97 1.83
N LEU A 299 -40.66 -2.13 1.18
CA LEU A 299 -41.84 -2.98 1.24
C LEU A 299 -41.58 -4.12 2.22
N HIS A 300 -42.39 -4.21 3.27
CA HIS A 300 -42.31 -5.26 4.28
C HIS A 300 -43.43 -6.28 4.07
N CYS A 301 -43.04 -7.53 3.89
CA CYS A 301 -43.96 -8.66 3.94
C CYS A 301 -43.90 -9.24 5.36
N PRO A 302 -44.94 -9.09 6.19
CA PRO A 302 -44.99 -9.81 7.46
C PRO A 302 -44.96 -11.30 7.14
N GLN A 303 -44.00 -12.04 7.72
CA GLN A 303 -43.96 -13.49 7.55
C GLN A 303 -45.26 -14.08 8.12
N ASN A 304 -45.91 -14.96 7.35
CA ASN A 304 -47.00 -15.82 7.83
C ASN A 304 -46.56 -16.65 9.03
#